data_AF-A0A2I0KSP3-F1
#
_entry.id   AF-A0A2I0KSP3-F1
#
_cell.length_a   1.000
_cell.length_b   1.000
_cell.length_c   1.000
_cell.angle_alpha   90.00
_cell.angle_beta   90.00
_cell.angle_gamma   90.00
#
_symmetry.space_group_name_H-M   'P 1'
#
loop_
_entity.id
_entity.type
_entity.pdbx_description
1 polymer ?
#
loop_
_entity_poly.entity_id
_entity_poly.type
_entity_poly.pdbx_seq_one_letter_code
_entity_poly.pdbx_strand_id
1 'polypeptide(L)'
;MRLGPTEDQMMGLGLGGDLTMGLGPTEDQRLGLGPLGDLTMRLGPTEDQGMGLGPGGDLTMKLGPTEDLTMGLGPTEDQRLGLGPGGDLTMVLGPTEDQRLGLGPGGDLTMVLGPTEDQRLGLGPGEI
;
A
#
# COMPACT_ATOMS: atom_id res chain seq x y z
N MET A 1 -10.90 -11.75 2.87
CA MET A 1 -11.74 -11.55 4.09
C MET A 1 -12.19 -10.09 4.17
N ARG A 2 -13.35 -9.77 4.79
CA ARG A 2 -13.82 -8.39 4.96
C ARG A 2 -14.02 -8.09 6.45
N LEU A 3 -13.31 -7.07 6.97
CA LEU A 3 -13.41 -6.65 8.37
C LEU A 3 -14.24 -5.36 8.50
N GLY A 4 -14.93 -5.22 9.63
CA GLY A 4 -15.73 -4.03 9.97
C GLY A 4 -14.85 -2.88 10.49
N PRO A 5 -15.45 -1.71 10.79
CA PRO A 5 -14.72 -0.57 11.35
C PRO A 5 -14.13 -0.93 12.72
N THR A 6 -12.90 -0.51 12.97
CA THR A 6 -12.13 -0.76 14.20
C THR A 6 -11.17 0.42 14.39
N GLU A 7 -10.80 0.74 15.62
CA GLU A 7 -9.87 1.84 15.94
C GLU A 7 -8.41 1.42 15.65
N ASP A 8 -8.00 0.19 16.04
CA ASP A 8 -6.65 -0.33 15.84
C ASP A 8 -6.67 -1.78 15.28
N GLN A 9 -6.00 -2.01 14.15
CA GLN A 9 -5.76 -3.38 13.63
C GLN A 9 -4.27 -3.67 13.40
N MET A 10 -3.78 -4.74 14.03
CA MET A 10 -2.44 -5.29 13.78
C MET A 10 -2.54 -6.74 13.27
N MET A 11 -2.04 -7.01 12.07
CA MET A 11 -1.94 -8.39 11.56
C MET A 11 -0.53 -8.68 11.02
N GLY A 12 0.06 -9.77 11.49
CA GLY A 12 1.35 -10.28 11.04
C GLY A 12 1.18 -11.69 10.49
N LEU A 13 1.49 -11.93 9.21
CA LEU A 13 1.47 -13.27 8.62
C LEU A 13 2.89 -13.75 8.34
N GLY A 14 3.18 -15.00 8.72
CA GLY A 14 4.45 -15.68 8.44
C GLY A 14 4.53 -16.25 7.01
N LEU A 15 5.73 -16.75 6.66
CA LEU A 15 6.16 -17.27 5.34
C LEU A 15 5.07 -17.96 4.50
N GLY A 16 4.81 -17.43 3.30
CA GLY A 16 4.27 -18.20 2.18
C GLY A 16 2.75 -18.28 2.03
N GLY A 17 2.01 -17.17 2.08
CA GLY A 17 0.57 -17.19 1.78
C GLY A 17 0.06 -15.89 1.16
N ASP A 18 -0.80 -16.04 0.13
CA ASP A 18 -1.44 -14.91 -0.53
C ASP A 18 -2.58 -14.36 0.34
N LEU A 19 -2.53 -13.05 0.61
CA LEU A 19 -3.53 -12.36 1.41
C LEU A 19 -4.41 -11.49 0.53
N THR A 20 -5.71 -11.80 0.48
CA THR A 20 -6.72 -10.90 -0.10
C THR A 20 -7.67 -10.38 0.98
N MET A 21 -7.66 -9.06 1.19
CA MET A 21 -8.46 -8.44 2.24
C MET A 21 -9.12 -7.12 1.79
N GLY A 22 -10.34 -6.89 2.27
CA GLY A 22 -11.03 -5.62 2.12
C GLY A 22 -11.39 -5.05 3.49
N LEU A 23 -10.86 -3.88 3.84
CA LEU A 23 -11.15 -3.25 5.13
C LEU A 23 -12.10 -2.07 4.95
N GLY A 24 -13.00 -1.90 5.92
CA GLY A 24 -13.82 -0.71 6.07
C GLY A 24 -13.00 0.49 6.61
N PRO A 25 -13.66 1.61 6.91
CA PRO A 25 -12.99 2.75 7.52
C PRO A 25 -12.39 2.39 8.88
N THR A 26 -11.20 2.91 9.16
CA THR A 26 -10.41 2.65 10.38
C THR A 26 -9.61 3.90 10.71
N GLU A 27 -9.20 4.09 11.97
CA GLU A 27 -8.24 5.15 12.34
C GLU A 27 -6.82 4.66 12.04
N ASP A 28 -6.39 3.55 12.67
CA ASP A 28 -5.02 3.03 12.55
C ASP A 28 -4.92 1.56 12.09
N GLN A 29 -4.13 1.31 11.05
CA GLN A 29 -3.85 -0.06 10.55
C GLN A 29 -2.35 -0.35 10.44
N ARG A 30 -1.90 -1.47 11.01
CA ARG A 30 -0.54 -1.98 10.90
C ARG A 30 -0.49 -3.41 10.39
N LEU A 31 0.16 -3.63 9.25
CA LEU A 31 0.20 -4.93 8.59
C LEU A 31 1.63 -5.36 8.28
N GLY A 32 1.97 -6.61 8.58
CA GLY A 32 3.30 -7.18 8.33
C GLY A 32 3.19 -8.53 7.62
N LEU A 33 3.77 -8.68 6.44
CA LEU A 33 3.88 -9.98 5.77
C LEU A 33 5.32 -10.47 5.73
N GLY A 34 5.49 -11.77 5.97
CA GLY A 34 6.75 -12.47 5.78
C GLY A 34 7.14 -12.63 4.30
N PRO A 35 8.31 -13.24 4.03
CA PRO A 35 8.79 -13.49 2.67
C PRO A 35 7.83 -14.38 1.86
N LEU A 36 7.74 -14.14 0.55
CA LEU A 36 7.04 -14.95 -0.46
C LEU A 36 5.50 -15.01 -0.37
N GLY A 37 4.81 -13.89 -0.13
CA GLY A 37 3.34 -13.87 -0.21
C GLY A 37 2.82 -12.69 -1.01
N ASP A 38 1.83 -12.94 -1.86
CA ASP A 38 1.17 -11.86 -2.62
C ASP A 38 0.13 -11.16 -1.74
N LEU A 39 0.13 -9.83 -1.76
CA LEU A 39 -0.84 -9.03 -1.03
C LEU A 39 -1.76 -8.29 -1.98
N THR A 40 -3.05 -8.61 -1.93
CA THR A 40 -4.11 -7.83 -2.56
C THR A 40 -5.00 -7.19 -1.51
N MET A 41 -5.05 -5.86 -1.48
CA MET A 41 -5.83 -5.13 -0.49
C MET A 41 -6.68 -4.00 -1.08
N ARG A 42 -7.89 -3.84 -0.54
CA ARG A 42 -8.75 -2.69 -0.85
C ARG A 42 -9.26 -2.05 0.43
N LEU A 43 -8.92 -0.79 0.64
CA LEU A 43 -9.24 -0.07 1.88
C LEU A 43 -10.25 1.04 1.63
N GLY A 44 -11.11 1.25 2.63
CA GLY A 44 -11.97 2.43 2.72
C GLY A 44 -11.19 3.66 3.19
N PRO A 45 -11.90 4.72 3.60
CA PRO A 45 -11.27 5.92 4.17
C PRO A 45 -10.56 5.60 5.48
N THR A 46 -9.31 6.04 5.63
CA THR A 46 -8.47 5.79 6.82
C THR A 46 -7.69 7.06 7.16
N GLU A 47 -7.42 7.29 8.43
CA GLU A 47 -6.56 8.40 8.87
C GLU A 47 -5.08 8.01 8.70
N ASP A 48 -4.63 6.92 9.34
CA ASP A 48 -3.23 6.52 9.35
C ASP A 48 -2.99 5.03 9.04
N GLN A 49 -2.01 4.74 8.16
CA GLN A 49 -1.71 3.38 7.75
C GLN A 49 -0.21 3.05 7.74
N GLY A 50 0.13 1.86 8.25
CA GLY A 50 1.48 1.33 8.31
C GLY A 50 1.56 -0.08 7.72
N MET A 51 2.44 -0.33 6.75
CA MET A 51 2.64 -1.69 6.21
C MET A 51 4.12 -2.06 6.03
N GLY A 52 4.43 -3.32 6.31
CA GLY A 52 5.73 -3.94 6.05
C GLY A 52 5.59 -5.22 5.23
N LEU A 53 6.31 -5.34 4.12
CA LEU A 53 6.37 -6.58 3.34
C LEU A 53 7.78 -7.14 3.28
N GLY A 54 7.90 -8.44 3.53
CA GLY A 54 9.12 -9.21 3.30
C GLY A 54 9.40 -9.42 1.81
N PRO A 55 10.59 -9.97 1.48
CA PRO A 55 11.00 -10.16 0.09
C PRO A 55 10.20 -11.23 -0.65
N GLY A 56 9.97 -11.02 -1.95
CA GLY A 56 9.61 -12.07 -2.92
C GLY A 56 8.12 -12.34 -3.16
N GLY A 57 7.26 -11.33 -3.05
CA GLY A 57 5.85 -11.42 -3.47
C GLY A 57 5.33 -10.11 -4.06
N ASP A 58 4.15 -10.15 -4.68
CA ASP A 58 3.56 -9.01 -5.35
C ASP A 58 2.66 -8.19 -4.43
N LEU A 59 2.72 -6.87 -4.55
CA LEU A 59 1.81 -5.97 -3.85
C LEU A 59 0.79 -5.35 -4.82
N THR A 60 -0.49 -5.53 -4.54
CA THR A 60 -1.58 -4.78 -5.17
C THR A 60 -2.48 -4.14 -4.12
N MET A 61 -2.59 -2.80 -4.14
CA MET A 61 -3.42 -2.06 -3.21
C MET A 61 -4.25 -0.97 -3.89
N LYS A 62 -5.48 -0.80 -3.41
CA LYS A 62 -6.32 0.36 -3.72
C LYS A 62 -6.87 0.99 -2.45
N LEU A 63 -6.56 2.25 -2.25
CA LEU A 63 -6.99 3.05 -1.13
C LEU A 63 -8.09 4.02 -1.53
N GLY A 64 -8.99 4.28 -0.58
CA GLY A 64 -9.97 5.35 -0.66
C GLY A 64 -9.33 6.72 -0.43
N PRO A 65 -10.14 7.76 -0.16
CA PRO A 65 -9.63 9.01 0.39
C PRO A 65 -9.04 8.73 1.77
N THR A 66 -7.74 8.96 1.93
CA THR A 66 -6.95 8.66 3.13
C THR A 66 -6.22 9.94 3.54
N GLU A 67 -5.83 10.13 4.80
CA GLU A 67 -4.98 11.27 5.18
C GLU A 67 -3.50 10.93 4.99
N ASP A 68 -3.01 9.82 5.56
CA ASP A 68 -1.59 9.44 5.51
C ASP A 68 -1.36 7.92 5.37
N LEU A 69 -0.46 7.51 4.46
CA LEU A 69 -0.01 6.13 4.30
C LEU A 69 1.51 6.02 4.38
N THR A 70 2.00 5.17 5.28
CA THR A 70 3.41 4.79 5.41
C THR A 70 3.65 3.32 5.09
N MET A 71 4.56 3.01 4.16
CA MET A 71 4.93 1.62 3.85
C MET A 71 6.44 1.40 3.77
N GLY A 72 6.88 0.23 4.23
CA GLY A 72 8.25 -0.27 4.13
C GLY A 72 8.27 -1.63 3.45
N LEU A 73 8.63 -1.69 2.18
CA LEU A 73 8.63 -2.93 1.40
C LEU A 73 10.06 -3.41 1.18
N GLY A 74 10.29 -4.71 1.37
CA GLY A 74 11.49 -5.39 0.93
C GLY A 74 11.54 -5.55 -0.60
N PRO A 75 12.53 -6.28 -1.14
CA PRO A 75 12.60 -6.59 -2.56
C PRO A 75 11.36 -7.36 -3.07
N THR A 76 10.72 -6.92 -4.15
CA THR A 76 9.50 -7.56 -4.72
C THR A 76 9.58 -7.62 -6.25
N GLU A 77 8.79 -8.49 -6.89
CA GLU A 77 8.68 -8.51 -8.36
C GLU A 77 7.78 -7.36 -8.83
N ASP A 78 6.48 -7.37 -8.48
CA ASP A 78 5.53 -6.33 -8.87
C ASP A 78 4.99 -5.50 -7.68
N GLN A 79 4.86 -4.19 -7.88
CA GLN A 79 4.18 -3.27 -6.97
C GLN A 79 3.14 -2.42 -7.68
N ARG A 80 1.90 -2.45 -7.20
CA ARG A 80 0.76 -1.71 -7.76
C ARG A 80 -0.01 -1.02 -6.66
N LEU A 81 0.02 0.30 -6.65
CA LEU A 81 -0.70 1.13 -5.69
C LEU A 81 -1.64 2.11 -6.40
N GLY A 82 -2.82 2.33 -5.81
CA GLY A 82 -3.71 3.42 -6.22
C GLY A 82 -4.29 4.12 -5.01
N LEU A 83 -4.04 5.42 -4.87
CA LEU A 83 -4.60 6.26 -3.82
C LEU A 83 -5.78 7.07 -4.33
N GLY A 84 -6.75 7.28 -3.43
CA GLY A 84 -7.83 8.24 -3.63
C GLY A 84 -7.38 9.69 -3.48
N PRO A 85 -8.31 10.65 -3.59
CA PRO A 85 -8.03 12.08 -3.39
C PRO A 85 -7.61 12.39 -1.95
N GLY A 86 -6.73 13.39 -1.80
CA GLY A 86 -6.43 14.05 -0.52
C GLY A 86 -5.55 13.29 0.47
N GLY A 87 -4.82 12.25 0.02
CA GLY A 87 -3.97 11.46 0.90
C GLY A 87 -2.49 11.51 0.55
N ASP A 88 -1.68 11.63 1.58
CA ASP A 88 -0.23 11.69 1.49
C ASP A 88 0.35 10.28 1.58
N LEU A 89 1.35 10.02 0.72
CA LEU A 89 1.97 8.72 0.57
C LEU A 89 3.45 8.79 0.90
N THR A 90 3.85 8.09 1.95
CA THR A 90 5.25 7.85 2.30
C THR A 90 5.61 6.39 2.08
N MET A 91 6.59 6.11 1.22
CA MET A 91 7.06 4.75 0.97
C MET A 91 8.58 4.61 1.01
N VAL A 92 9.02 3.50 1.57
CA VAL A 92 10.41 3.02 1.50
C VAL A 92 10.38 1.67 0.83
N LEU A 93 10.99 1.58 -0.35
CA LEU A 93 10.87 0.42 -1.23
C LEU A 93 12.25 -0.18 -1.47
N GLY A 94 12.35 -1.50 -1.34
CA GLY A 94 13.51 -2.27 -1.77
C GLY A 94 13.63 -2.32 -3.30
N PRO A 95 14.59 -3.09 -3.82
CA PRO A 95 14.70 -3.36 -5.26
C PRO A 95 13.42 -3.99 -5.82
N THR A 96 12.95 -3.52 -6.97
CA THR A 96 11.72 -4.01 -7.62
C THR A 96 11.89 -4.09 -9.13
N GLU A 97 11.28 -5.09 -9.77
CA GLU A 97 11.28 -5.14 -11.24
C GLU A 97 10.28 -4.13 -11.79
N ASP A 98 9.02 -4.19 -11.34
CA ASP A 98 7.92 -3.42 -11.92
C ASP A 98 7.13 -2.63 -10.85
N GLN A 99 7.06 -1.31 -11.00
CA GLN A 99 6.36 -0.42 -10.06
C GLN A 99 5.32 0.47 -10.75
N ARG A 100 4.09 0.48 -10.21
CA ARG A 100 2.96 1.27 -10.71
C ARG A 100 2.25 1.96 -9.56
N LEU A 101 2.26 3.29 -9.58
CA LEU A 101 1.59 4.09 -8.55
C LEU A 101 0.59 5.03 -9.22
N GLY A 102 -0.61 5.09 -8.67
CA GLY A 102 -1.66 6.04 -9.03
C GLY A 102 -2.00 6.92 -7.83
N LEU A 103 -2.03 8.23 -8.00
CA LEU A 103 -2.41 9.17 -6.94
C LEU A 103 -3.65 9.93 -7.34
N GLY A 104 -4.60 10.06 -6.42
CA GLY A 104 -5.71 10.98 -6.56
C GLY A 104 -5.25 12.44 -6.45
N PRO A 105 -6.13 13.39 -6.76
CA PRO A 105 -5.81 14.80 -6.66
C PRO A 105 -5.67 15.26 -5.20
N GLY A 106 -4.75 16.19 -4.95
CA GLY A 106 -4.58 16.87 -3.66
C GLY A 106 -3.81 16.10 -2.59
N GLY A 107 -3.08 15.05 -2.94
CA GLY A 107 -2.18 14.32 -2.04
C GLY A 107 -0.72 14.43 -2.46
N ASP A 108 0.19 14.33 -1.49
CA ASP A 108 1.64 14.38 -1.68
C ASP A 108 2.27 12.98 -1.77
N LEU A 109 3.39 12.87 -2.49
CA LEU A 109 4.13 11.63 -2.68
C LEU A 109 5.58 11.77 -2.23
N THR A 110 5.92 11.03 -1.18
CA THR A 110 7.28 10.87 -0.68
C THR A 110 7.72 9.42 -0.87
N MET A 111 8.78 9.20 -1.65
CA MET A 111 9.31 7.85 -1.89
C MET A 111 10.82 7.79 -1.75
N VAL A 112 11.27 6.74 -1.09
CA VAL A 112 12.66 6.28 -1.07
C VAL A 112 12.71 4.95 -1.79
N LEU A 113 13.38 4.91 -2.93
CA LEU A 113 13.40 3.76 -3.83
C LEU A 113 14.76 3.08 -3.82
N GLY A 114 14.75 1.76 -3.73
CA GLY A 114 15.83 0.92 -4.21
C GLY A 114 15.89 0.90 -5.75
N PRO A 115 16.79 0.09 -6.33
CA PRO A 115 16.86 -0.10 -7.78
C PRO A 115 15.52 -0.57 -8.36
N THR A 116 15.00 0.11 -9.38
CA THR A 116 13.78 -0.30 -10.09
C THR A 116 14.04 -0.35 -11.58
N GLU A 117 13.65 -1.45 -12.25
CA GLU A 117 13.81 -1.57 -13.71
C GLU A 117 12.75 -0.75 -14.45
N ASP A 118 11.48 -0.90 -14.07
CA ASP A 118 10.36 -0.19 -14.68
C ASP A 118 9.47 0.52 -13.65
N GLN A 119 9.28 1.82 -13.83
CA GLN A 119 8.44 2.65 -12.95
C GLN A 119 7.40 3.45 -13.74
N ARG A 120 6.16 3.45 -13.24
CA ARG A 120 5.06 4.26 -13.77
C ARG A 120 4.31 4.98 -12.66
N LEU A 121 4.22 6.29 -12.79
CA LEU A 121 3.44 7.17 -11.92
C LEU A 121 2.27 7.76 -12.71
N GLY A 122 1.05 7.62 -12.20
CA GLY A 122 -0.17 8.21 -12.76
C GLY A 122 -0.78 9.18 -11.77
N LEU A 123 -0.91 10.44 -12.15
CA LEU A 123 -1.64 11.43 -11.36
C LEU A 123 -3.07 11.51 -11.90
N GLY A 124 -4.04 11.33 -11.02
CA GLY A 124 -5.45 11.54 -11.32
C GLY A 124 -5.70 13.00 -11.68
N PRO A 125 -6.70 13.29 -12.52
CA PRO A 125 -7.04 14.67 -12.84
C PRO A 125 -7.42 15.40 -11.54
N GLY A 126 -6.73 16.52 -11.27
CA GLY A 126 -7.20 17.53 -10.32
C GLY A 126 -8.61 17.93 -10.68
N GLU A 127 -9.59 17.66 -9.82
CA GLU A 127 -10.85 18.41 -9.89
C GLU A 127 -10.49 19.88 -9.64
N ILE A 128 -10.51 20.66 -10.73
CA ILE A 128 -10.40 22.13 -10.75
C ILE A 128 -11.73 22.78 -10.39
#